data_AF-A0A5E5PXD7-F1
#
_entry.id   AF-A0A5E5PXD7-F1
#
_cell.length_a   1.000
_cell.length_b   1.000
_cell.length_c   1.000
_cell.angle_alpha   90.00
_cell.angle_beta   90.00
_cell.angle_gamma   90.00
#
_symmetry.space_group_name_H-M   'P 1'
#
loop_
_entity.id
_entity.type
_entity.pdbx_description
1 polymer ?
#
loop_
_entity_poly.entity_id
_entity_poly.type
_entity_poly.pdbx_seq_one_letter_code
_entity_poly.pdbx_strand_id
1 'polypeptide(L)'
;MQVERDKLLEQVKKIIKHLRSSGGGFGDSNITNERNIYRSMTQALKDIGKYCDDYDIKITKLDSIKLLVFALPYIKERDLAMNSERYIFSIFKMLGEATNNKQINSNEQIRKSIAVCDKLFNNGNNLVVYGYIKGFQEALEYTKDK
;
A
#
# COMPACT_ATOMS: atom_id res chain seq x y z
N MET A 1 -9.64 0.23 -20.75
CA MET A 1 -8.18 0.05 -20.93
C MET A 1 -7.34 1.32 -20.73
N GLN A 2 -7.42 2.39 -21.54
CA GLN A 2 -6.51 3.55 -21.37
C GLN A 2 -6.71 4.27 -20.03
N VAL A 3 -7.96 4.50 -19.63
CA VAL A 3 -8.32 5.09 -18.31
C VAL A 3 -7.85 4.24 -17.12
N GLU A 4 -7.82 2.92 -17.25
CA GLU A 4 -7.35 2.02 -16.19
C GLU A 4 -5.83 2.03 -16.09
N ARG A 5 -5.14 2.04 -17.24
CA ARG A 5 -3.69 2.21 -17.31
C ARG A 5 -3.25 3.53 -16.67
N ASP A 6 -3.94 4.62 -16.97
CA ASP A 6 -3.61 5.95 -16.43
C ASP A 6 -3.79 6.00 -14.91
N LYS A 7 -4.87 5.40 -14.39
CA LYS A 7 -5.10 5.24 -12.94
C LYS A 7 -4.00 4.42 -12.27
N LEU A 8 -3.56 3.31 -12.88
CA LEU A 8 -2.45 2.51 -12.34
C LEU A 8 -1.15 3.31 -12.32
N LEU A 9 -0.83 4.01 -13.40
CA LEU A 9 0.38 4.85 -13.48
C LEU A 9 0.35 5.99 -12.46
N GLU A 10 -0.82 6.56 -12.18
CA GLU A 10 -0.99 7.54 -11.11
C GLU A 10 -0.61 6.93 -9.74
N GLN A 11 -1.09 5.73 -9.42
CA GLN A 11 -0.77 5.06 -8.17
C GLN A 11 0.73 4.69 -8.07
N VAL A 12 1.34 4.24 -9.16
CA VAL A 12 2.79 3.99 -9.24
C VAL A 12 3.58 5.25 -8.91
N LYS A 13 3.23 6.38 -9.52
CA LYS A 13 3.90 7.66 -9.26
C LYS A 13 3.76 8.10 -7.80
N LYS A 14 2.56 7.96 -7.22
CA LYS A 14 2.30 8.29 -5.82
C LYS A 14 3.18 7.46 -4.89
N ILE A 15 3.14 6.13 -4.99
CA ILE A 15 3.90 5.28 -4.05
C ILE A 15 5.42 5.47 -4.22
N ILE A 16 5.92 5.67 -5.44
CA ILE A 16 7.35 5.92 -5.69
C ILE A 16 7.82 7.23 -5.07
N LYS A 17 7.01 8.29 -5.13
CA LYS A 17 7.30 9.55 -4.45
C LYS A 17 7.55 9.33 -2.95
N HIS A 18 6.68 8.55 -2.29
CA HIS A 18 6.79 8.24 -0.86
C HIS A 18 7.92 7.27 -0.52
N LEU A 19 8.17 6.28 -1.37
CA LEU A 19 9.32 5.40 -1.24
C LEU A 19 10.62 6.20 -1.31
N ARG A 20 10.76 7.14 -2.27
CA ARG A 20 11.96 7.99 -2.38
C ARG A 20 12.11 8.93 -1.19
N SER A 21 11.03 9.54 -0.70
CA SER A 21 11.10 10.48 0.44
C SER A 21 11.34 9.81 1.80
N SER A 22 11.15 8.49 1.90
CA SER A 22 11.44 7.70 3.10
C SER A 22 12.87 7.14 3.14
N GLY A 23 13.71 7.45 2.15
CA GLY A 23 15.11 7.00 2.09
C GLY A 23 15.93 7.43 3.30
N GLY A 24 16.75 6.51 3.81
CA GLY A 24 17.58 6.72 4.99
C GLY A 24 16.89 6.44 6.34
N GLY A 25 15.55 6.42 6.40
CA GLY A 25 14.81 6.15 7.64
C GLY A 25 14.76 4.67 8.05
N PHE A 26 15.06 3.77 7.11
CA PHE A 26 14.96 2.31 7.28
C PHE A 26 16.31 1.59 7.07
N GLY A 27 17.41 2.34 6.88
CA GLY A 27 18.75 1.78 6.70
C GLY A 27 18.99 1.07 5.35
N ASP A 28 17.98 0.95 4.49
CA ASP A 28 18.10 0.39 3.14
C ASP A 28 18.28 1.46 2.06
N SER A 29 19.09 1.12 1.05
CA SER A 29 19.28 1.93 -0.16
C SER A 29 18.49 1.44 -1.36
N ASN A 30 17.94 0.21 -1.31
CA ASN A 30 17.22 -0.38 -2.42
C ASN A 30 15.77 0.12 -2.50
N ILE A 31 15.41 0.75 -3.62
CA ILE A 31 14.05 1.16 -3.92
C ILE A 31 13.61 0.43 -5.19
N THR A 32 12.56 -0.38 -5.09
CA THR A 32 11.97 -1.03 -6.27
C THR A 32 11.62 0.00 -7.34
N ASN A 33 11.88 -0.34 -8.60
CA ASN A 33 11.63 0.58 -9.71
C ASN A 33 10.14 0.64 -10.11
N GLU A 34 9.77 1.72 -10.81
CA GLU A 34 8.39 1.97 -11.28
C GLU A 34 7.83 0.84 -12.13
N ARG A 35 8.66 0.20 -12.97
CA ARG A 35 8.24 -0.89 -13.85
C ARG A 35 7.86 -2.14 -13.06
N ASN A 36 8.61 -2.47 -12.01
CA ASN A 36 8.31 -3.59 -11.12
C ASN A 36 7.01 -3.35 -10.37
N ILE A 37 6.78 -2.13 -9.84
CA ILE A 37 5.52 -1.79 -9.18
C ILE A 37 4.35 -1.88 -10.15
N TYR A 38 4.45 -1.27 -11.34
CA TYR A 38 3.38 -1.30 -12.34
C TYR A 38 2.99 -2.73 -12.72
N ARG A 39 3.97 -3.61 -12.98
CA ARG A 39 3.73 -5.02 -13.30
C ARG A 39 3.07 -5.77 -12.15
N SER A 40 3.51 -5.50 -10.92
CA SER A 40 2.96 -6.11 -9.71
C SER A 40 1.51 -5.68 -9.47
N MET A 41 1.20 -4.40 -9.64
CA MET A 41 -0.17 -3.90 -9.58
C MET A 41 -1.06 -4.53 -10.65
N THR A 42 -0.56 -4.66 -11.88
CA THR A 42 -1.30 -5.31 -12.96
C THR A 42 -1.62 -6.78 -12.63
N GLN A 43 -0.67 -7.49 -12.02
CA GLN A 43 -0.85 -8.88 -11.61
C GLN A 43 -1.84 -9.00 -10.45
N ALA A 44 -1.74 -8.10 -9.46
CA ALA A 44 -2.63 -8.01 -8.31
C ALA A 44 -4.11 -7.79 -8.68
N LEU A 45 -4.41 -7.19 -9.84
CA LEU A 45 -5.80 -7.03 -10.29
C LEU A 45 -6.56 -8.36 -10.38
N LYS A 46 -5.88 -9.47 -10.70
CA LYS A 46 -6.50 -10.80 -10.74
C LYS A 46 -6.92 -11.27 -9.36
N ASP A 47 -6.05 -11.13 -8.37
CA ASP A 47 -6.32 -11.50 -6.99
C ASP A 47 -7.38 -10.60 -6.36
N ILE A 48 -7.39 -9.31 -6.74
CA ILE A 48 -8.44 -8.38 -6.34
C ILE A 48 -9.78 -8.79 -6.93
N GLY A 49 -9.81 -9.18 -8.21
CA GLY A 49 -11.02 -9.70 -8.86
C GLY A 49 -11.55 -10.92 -8.12
N LYS A 50 -10.69 -11.92 -7.90
CA LYS A 50 -11.05 -13.12 -7.13
C LYS A 50 -11.53 -12.79 -5.72
N TYR A 51 -10.82 -11.93 -4.99
CA TYR A 51 -11.25 -11.48 -3.67
C TYR A 51 -12.63 -10.81 -3.72
N CYS A 52 -12.91 -9.99 -4.72
CA CYS A 52 -14.22 -9.37 -4.85
C CYS A 52 -15.32 -10.38 -5.18
N ASP A 53 -15.04 -11.38 -6.00
CA ASP A 53 -15.96 -12.48 -6.30
C ASP A 53 -16.23 -13.36 -5.07
N ASP A 54 -15.18 -13.76 -4.35
CA ASP A 54 -15.26 -14.64 -3.17
C ASP A 54 -16.08 -14.02 -2.01
N TYR A 55 -16.19 -12.69 -1.96
CA TYR A 55 -16.86 -11.93 -0.90
C TYR A 55 -18.05 -11.08 -1.40
N ASP A 56 -18.55 -11.31 -2.61
CA ASP A 56 -19.69 -10.60 -3.22
C ASP A 56 -19.55 -9.06 -3.20
N ILE A 57 -18.33 -8.56 -3.38
CA ILE A 57 -18.01 -7.12 -3.32
C ILE A 57 -18.25 -6.49 -4.69
N LYS A 58 -19.23 -5.60 -4.78
CA LYS A 58 -19.49 -4.79 -5.98
C LYS A 58 -18.41 -3.72 -6.16
N ILE A 59 -17.53 -3.90 -7.15
CA ILE A 59 -16.51 -2.91 -7.50
C ILE A 59 -17.13 -1.78 -8.32
N THR A 60 -17.26 -0.60 -7.72
CA THR A 60 -17.68 0.64 -8.43
C THR A 60 -16.50 1.55 -8.76
N LYS A 61 -15.42 1.46 -7.98
CA LYS A 61 -14.17 2.23 -8.14
C LYS A 61 -12.97 1.38 -7.71
N LEU A 62 -11.81 1.70 -8.28
CA LEU A 62 -10.54 1.07 -7.89
C LEU A 62 -10.12 1.56 -6.50
N ASP A 63 -10.12 0.66 -5.52
CA ASP A 63 -9.59 0.93 -4.18
C ASP A 63 -8.05 0.92 -4.23
N SER A 64 -7.45 2.09 -3.96
CA SER A 64 -6.00 2.28 -4.02
C SER A 64 -5.27 1.51 -2.91
N ILE A 65 -5.86 1.36 -1.72
CA ILE A 65 -5.26 0.57 -0.62
C ILE A 65 -5.29 -0.90 -0.96
N LYS A 66 -6.41 -1.38 -1.50
CA LYS A 66 -6.52 -2.76 -1.99
C LYS A 66 -5.44 -3.03 -3.05
N LEU A 67 -5.29 -2.13 -4.02
CA LEU A 67 -4.25 -2.26 -5.06
C LEU A 67 -2.83 -2.31 -4.49
N LEU A 68 -2.47 -1.38 -3.60
CA LEU A 68 -1.13 -1.28 -3.03
C LEU A 68 -0.78 -2.50 -2.18
N VAL A 69 -1.72 -2.99 -1.38
CA VAL A 69 -1.47 -4.15 -0.51
C VAL A 69 -1.44 -5.45 -1.32
N PHE A 70 -2.37 -5.66 -2.26
CA PHE A 70 -2.35 -6.87 -3.09
C PHE A 70 -1.16 -6.92 -4.05
N ALA A 71 -0.57 -5.76 -4.40
CA ALA A 71 0.66 -5.72 -5.19
C ALA A 71 1.91 -6.14 -4.39
N LEU A 72 1.89 -6.04 -3.05
CA LEU A 72 3.07 -6.20 -2.20
C LEU A 72 3.78 -7.57 -2.38
N PRO A 73 3.08 -8.73 -2.40
CA PRO A 73 3.72 -10.02 -2.66
C PRO A 73 4.45 -10.06 -4.01
N TYR A 74 3.80 -9.57 -5.07
CA TYR A 74 4.37 -9.54 -6.41
C TYR A 74 5.56 -8.60 -6.55
N ILE A 75 5.59 -7.50 -5.79
CA ILE A 75 6.76 -6.63 -5.74
C ILE A 75 7.93 -7.38 -5.09
N LYS A 76 7.68 -8.06 -3.98
CA LYS A 76 8.72 -8.82 -3.25
C LYS A 76 9.26 -9.99 -4.08
N GLU A 77 8.40 -10.68 -4.83
CA GLU A 77 8.82 -11.74 -5.76
C GLU A 77 9.71 -11.20 -6.89
N ARG A 78 9.43 -9.99 -7.39
CA ARG A 78 10.18 -9.35 -8.48
C ARG A 78 11.44 -8.63 -8.03
N ASP A 79 11.50 -8.25 -6.75
CA ASP A 79 12.61 -7.56 -6.11
C ASP A 79 12.76 -8.08 -4.68
N LEU A 80 13.53 -9.16 -4.52
CA LEU A 80 13.76 -9.80 -3.22
C LEU A 80 14.43 -8.87 -2.21
N ALA A 81 15.19 -7.88 -2.69
CA ALA A 81 15.84 -6.88 -1.86
C ALA A 81 14.91 -5.73 -1.47
N MET A 82 13.66 -5.71 -1.91
CA MET A 82 12.67 -4.71 -1.51
C MET A 82 12.38 -4.81 0.00
N ASN A 83 12.47 -3.68 0.70
CA ASN A 83 12.10 -3.55 2.10
C ASN A 83 10.57 -3.37 2.22
N SER A 84 9.87 -4.42 2.66
CA SER A 84 8.41 -4.43 2.82
C SER A 84 7.94 -3.45 3.90
N GLU A 85 8.69 -3.30 4.98
CA GLU A 85 8.39 -2.34 6.04
C GLU A 85 8.34 -0.91 5.50
N ARG A 86 9.34 -0.53 4.69
CA ARG A 86 9.40 0.78 4.02
C ARG A 86 8.26 0.97 3.02
N TYR A 87 7.89 -0.07 2.29
CA TYR A 87 6.75 -0.02 1.38
C TYR A 87 5.45 0.22 2.13
N ILE A 88 5.20 -0.54 3.20
CA ILE A 88 4.03 -0.40 4.06
C ILE A 88 3.98 0.99 4.70
N PHE A 89 5.10 1.49 5.23
CA PHE A 89 5.21 2.86 5.73
C PHE A 89 4.80 3.90 4.67
N SER A 90 5.19 3.69 3.41
CA SER A 90 4.84 4.58 2.31
C SER A 90 3.34 4.60 2.05
N ILE A 91 2.63 3.48 2.24
CA ILE A 91 1.15 3.44 2.20
C ILE A 91 0.55 4.28 3.34
N PHE A 92 1.05 4.14 4.58
CA PHE A 92 0.59 4.95 5.71
C PHE A 92 0.81 6.45 5.48
N LYS A 93 1.96 6.84 4.92
CA LYS A 93 2.24 8.23 4.55
C LYS A 93 1.26 8.77 3.51
N MET A 94 0.93 7.97 2.50
CA MET A 94 -0.09 8.33 1.50
C MET A 94 -1.45 8.60 2.17
N LEU A 95 -1.84 7.76 3.14
CA LEU A 95 -3.08 7.96 3.90
C LEU A 95 -3.05 9.25 4.73
N GLY A 96 -1.93 9.56 5.38
CA GLY A 96 -1.78 10.79 6.17
C GLY A 96 -1.84 12.06 5.34
N GLU A 97 -1.25 12.06 4.14
CA GLU A 97 -1.38 13.18 3.21
C GLU A 97 -2.83 13.35 2.74
N ALA A 98 -3.53 12.26 2.43
CA ALA A 98 -4.93 12.31 1.97
C ALA A 98 -5.90 12.87 3.03
N THR A 99 -5.62 12.66 4.31
CA THR A 99 -6.47 13.13 5.41
C THR A 99 -6.00 14.44 6.06
N ASN A 100 -4.99 15.12 5.48
CA ASN A 100 -4.32 16.30 6.07
C ASN A 100 -3.76 16.04 7.48
N ASN A 101 -3.61 14.78 7.87
CA ASN A 101 -3.16 14.42 9.20
C ASN A 101 -1.63 14.41 9.25
N LYS A 102 -1.06 15.59 9.57
CA LYS A 102 0.40 15.78 9.72
C LYS A 102 1.02 14.93 10.84
N GLN A 103 0.23 14.37 11.76
CA GLN A 103 0.75 13.53 12.86
C GLN A 103 1.23 12.14 12.40
N ILE A 104 0.91 11.74 11.16
CA ILE A 104 1.41 10.46 10.61
C ILE A 104 2.93 10.45 10.46
N ASN A 105 3.57 11.62 10.51
CA ASN A 105 5.00 11.75 10.30
C ASN A 105 5.86 11.39 11.52
N SER A 106 5.30 11.31 12.73
CA SER A 106 6.09 11.24 13.97
C SER A 106 5.56 10.30 15.06
N ASN A 107 4.43 9.61 14.83
CA ASN A 107 3.81 8.84 15.90
C ASN A 107 4.44 7.43 16.05
N GLU A 108 4.97 7.13 17.23
CA GLU A 108 5.52 5.81 17.61
C GLU A 108 4.51 4.68 17.36
N GLN A 109 3.21 4.97 17.51
CA GLN A 109 2.12 4.04 17.24
C GLN A 109 2.04 3.61 15.77
N ILE A 110 2.44 4.48 14.83
CA ILE A 110 2.45 4.15 13.40
C ILE A 110 3.61 3.23 13.09
N ARG A 111 4.78 3.44 13.71
CA ARG A 111 5.91 2.50 13.59
C ARG A 111 5.53 1.11 14.10
N LYS A 112 4.84 1.01 15.25
CA LYS A 112 4.31 -0.27 15.77
C LYS A 112 3.32 -0.91 14.80
N SER A 113 2.41 -0.12 14.22
CA SER A 113 1.45 -0.59 13.22
C SER A 113 2.12 -1.14 11.97
N ILE A 114 3.17 -0.47 11.50
CA ILE A 114 3.95 -0.92 10.34
C ILE A 114 4.68 -2.23 10.66
N ALA A 115 5.32 -2.35 11.82
CA ALA A 115 5.99 -3.58 12.23
C ALA A 115 5.01 -4.77 12.35
N VAL A 116 3.79 -4.54 12.83
CA VAL A 116 2.72 -5.56 12.84
C VAL A 116 2.34 -5.96 11.41
N CYS A 117 2.12 -4.99 10.52
CA CYS A 117 1.79 -5.26 9.13
C CYS A 117 2.92 -6.01 8.40
N ASP A 118 4.17 -5.64 8.63
CA ASP A 118 5.32 -6.32 8.04
C ASP A 118 5.43 -7.77 8.53
N LYS A 119 5.26 -8.01 9.83
CA LYS A 119 5.21 -9.37 10.39
C LYS A 119 4.07 -10.21 9.80
N LEU A 120 2.87 -9.62 9.64
CA LEU A 120 1.73 -10.29 9.01
C LEU A 120 2.01 -10.62 7.55
N PHE A 121 2.60 -9.69 6.80
CA PHE A 121 3.01 -9.90 5.41
C PHE A 121 4.02 -11.04 5.28
N ASN A 122 5.09 -11.02 6.10
CA ASN A 122 6.12 -12.06 6.10
C ASN A 122 5.57 -13.46 6.47
N ASN A 123 4.44 -13.50 7.20
CA ASN A 123 3.72 -14.75 7.51
C ASN A 123 2.67 -15.14 6.44
N GLY A 124 2.67 -14.48 5.28
CA GLY A 124 1.73 -14.77 4.19
C GLY A 124 0.31 -14.23 4.39
N ASN A 125 0.06 -13.42 5.42
CA ASN A 125 -1.27 -12.93 5.79
C ASN A 125 -1.61 -11.59 5.14
N ASN A 126 -1.42 -11.47 3.81
CA ASN A 126 -1.58 -10.20 3.10
C ASN A 126 -3.02 -9.63 3.19
N LEU A 127 -4.03 -10.51 3.28
CA LEU A 127 -5.42 -10.07 3.46
C LEU A 127 -5.64 -9.38 4.82
N VAL A 128 -4.97 -9.85 5.87
CA VAL A 128 -5.03 -9.22 7.20
C VAL A 128 -4.32 -7.87 7.18
N VAL A 129 -3.20 -7.76 6.47
CA VAL A 129 -2.52 -6.47 6.22
C VAL A 129 -3.47 -5.48 5.54
N TYR A 130 -4.21 -5.93 4.51
CA TYR A 130 -5.19 -5.10 3.83
C TYR A 130 -6.29 -4.62 4.79
N GLY A 131 -6.89 -5.54 5.56
CA GLY A 131 -7.92 -5.19 6.54
C GLY A 131 -7.44 -4.18 7.57
N TYR A 132 -6.22 -4.34 8.08
CA TYR A 132 -5.61 -3.43 9.05
C TYR A 132 -5.43 -2.02 8.48
N ILE A 133 -4.79 -1.90 7.31
CA ILE A 133 -4.54 -0.60 6.67
C ILE A 133 -5.87 0.05 6.25
N LYS A 134 -6.84 -0.73 5.80
CA LYS A 134 -8.16 -0.23 5.42
C LYS A 134 -8.93 0.31 6.63
N GLY A 135 -8.94 -0.41 7.74
CA GLY A 135 -9.55 0.08 8.99
C GLY A 135 -8.89 1.36 9.49
N PHE A 136 -7.57 1.49 9.33
CA PHE A 136 -6.86 2.74 9.65
C PHE A 136 -7.28 3.89 8.74
N GLN A 137 -7.42 3.67 7.43
CA GLN A 137 -7.95 4.67 6.49
C GLN A 137 -9.33 5.16 6.93
N GLU A 138 -10.26 4.23 7.19
CA GLU A 138 -11.65 4.55 7.56
C GLU A 138 -11.72 5.33 8.89
N ALA A 139 -10.88 4.96 9.86
CA ALA A 139 -10.77 5.71 11.11
C ALA A 139 -10.30 7.16 10.90
N LEU A 140 -9.31 7.38 10.02
CA LEU A 140 -8.84 8.73 9.69
C LEU A 140 -9.93 9.54 8.98
N GLU A 141 -10.67 8.93 8.05
CA GLU A 141 -11.77 9.59 7.34
C GLU A 141 -12.88 9.99 8.31
N TYR A 142 -13.28 9.11 9.24
CA TYR A 142 -14.26 9.43 10.28
C TYR A 142 -13.85 10.61 11.17
N THR A 143 -12.55 10.74 11.49
CA THR A 143 -12.07 11.86 12.31
C THR A 143 -12.03 13.21 11.58
N LYS A 144 -12.09 13.21 10.25
CA LYS A 144 -12.08 14.44 9.44
C LYS A 144 -13.46 15.11 9.37
N ASP A 145 -14.51 14.31 9.54
CA ASP A 145 -15.91 14.75 9.49
C ASP A 145 -16.46 15.21 10.86
N LYS A 146 -15.58 15.39 11.86
CA LYS A 146 -15.88 16.01 13.16
C LYS A 146 -15.08 17.29 13.33
#